data_AF-A0A3D8IKT6-F1
#
_entry.id   AF-A0A3D8IKT6-F1
#
_cell.length_a   1.000
_cell.length_b   1.000
_cell.length_c   1.000
_cell.angle_alpha   90.00
_cell.angle_beta   90.00
_cell.angle_gamma   90.00
#
_symmetry.space_group_name_H-M   'P 1'
#
loop_
_entity.id
_entity.type
_entity.pdbx_description
1 polymer ?
#
loop_
_entity_poly.entity_id
_entity_poly.type
_entity_poly.pdbx_seq_one_letter_code
_entity_poly.pdbx_strand_id
1 'polypeptide(L)' 'MTKQVKIFIADTHTKLQHEINSFCVDFFPEEIHSINVYRDNVAQNIEWIGCVIYQRDEYQE' A
#
# COMPACT_ATOMS: atom_id res chain seq x y z
N MET A 1 -17.62 8.98 -3.83
CA MET A 1 -16.16 8.86 -3.78
C MET A 1 -15.80 7.39 -3.95
N THR A 2 -14.78 7.09 -4.76
CA THR A 2 -14.42 5.71 -5.12
C THR A 2 -13.17 5.31 -4.34
N LYS A 3 -13.25 4.19 -3.61
CA LYS A 3 -12.07 3.60 -2.96
C LYS A 3 -11.13 3.05 -4.02
N GLN A 4 -9.86 3.41 -3.89
CA GLN A 4 -8.76 2.96 -4.74
C GLN A 4 -7.91 1.95 -3.97
N VAL A 5 -7.23 1.09 -4.71
CA VAL A 5 -6.33 0.08 -4.15
C VAL A 5 -4.98 0.18 -4.82
N LYS A 6 -3.93 0.33 -4.02
CA LYS A 6 -2.53 0.27 -4.48
C LYS A 6 -1.88 -0.98 -3.92
N ILE A 7 -1.28 -1.77 -4.81
CA ILE A 7 -0.55 -3.00 -4.47
C ILE A 7 0.96 -2.74 -4.63
N PHE A 8 1.73 -3.22 -3.67
CA PHE A 8 3.19 -3.20 -3.63
C PHE A 8 3.70 -4.63 -3.49
N ILE A 9 4.82 -4.94 -4.14
CA ILE A 9 5.47 -6.26 -4.07
C ILE A 9 6.95 -6.03 -3.90
N ALA A 10 7.55 -6.65 -2.88
CA ALA A 10 8.99 -6.57 -2.64
C ALA A 10 9.58 -7.90 -2.14
N ASP A 11 10.86 -8.10 -2.39
CA ASP A 11 11.65 -9.25 -1.92
C ASP A 11 11.91 -9.21 -0.40
N THR A 12 11.79 -8.04 0.24
CA THR A 12 11.99 -7.87 1.68
C THR A 12 10.92 -7.01 2.31
N HIS A 13 10.58 -7.32 3.57
CA HIS A 13 9.64 -6.54 4.36
C HIS A 13 10.06 -5.07 4.47
N THR A 14 11.35 -4.78 4.65
CA THR A 14 11.86 -3.41 4.79
C THR A 14 11.65 -2.58 3.52
N LYS A 15 11.90 -3.15 2.34
CA LYS A 15 11.63 -2.46 1.07
C LYS A 15 10.13 -2.23 0.89
N LEU A 16 9.30 -3.22 1.20
CA LEU A 16 7.84 -3.07 1.16
C LEU A 16 7.37 -1.92 2.05
N GLN A 17 7.84 -1.88 3.30
CA GLN A 17 7.51 -0.82 4.24
C GLN A 17 7.96 0.56 3.73
N HIS A 18 9.16 0.64 3.15
CA HIS A 18 9.65 1.89 2.58
C HIS A 18 8.75 2.40 1.44
N GLU A 19 8.34 1.51 0.52
CA GLU A 19 7.46 1.89 -0.59
C GLU A 19 6.05 2.30 -0.11
N ILE A 20 5.46 1.54 0.81
CA ILE A 20 4.16 1.87 1.40
C ILE A 20 4.25 3.22 2.12
N ASN A 21 5.27 3.44 2.94
CA ASN A 21 5.45 4.70 3.66
C ASN A 21 5.64 5.86 2.69
N SER A 22 6.49 5.70 1.67
CA SER A 22 6.71 6.73 0.66
C SER A 22 5.43 7.08 -0.09
N PHE A 23 4.55 6.11 -0.33
CA PHE A 23 3.25 6.35 -0.93
C PHE A 23 2.30 7.08 0.02
N CYS A 24 2.23 6.67 1.28
CA CYS A 24 1.31 7.24 2.26
C CYS A 24 1.65 8.69 2.68
N VAL A 25 2.86 9.18 2.41
CA VAL A 25 3.25 10.58 2.69
C VAL A 25 2.37 11.60 1.93
N ASP A 26 1.84 11.22 0.77
CA ASP A 26 1.02 12.10 -0.09
C ASP A 26 -0.48 12.05 0.25
N PHE A 27 -0.85 11.51 1.41
CA PHE A 27 -2.23 11.32 1.85
C PHE A 27 -2.44 11.78 3.28
N PHE A 28 -3.63 12.31 3.55
CA PHE A 28 -4.07 12.52 4.92
C PHE A 28 -4.43 11.19 5.60
N PRO A 29 -4.30 11.07 6.93
CA PRO A 29 -4.65 9.85 7.65
C PRO A 29 -6.08 9.35 7.37
N GLU A 30 -7.03 10.26 7.23
CA GLU A 30 -8.44 9.97 6.90
C GLU A 30 -8.66 9.43 5.48
N GLU A 31 -7.72 9.68 4.56
CA GLU A 31 -7.76 9.16 3.19
C GLU A 31 -7.31 7.70 3.11
N ILE A 32 -6.58 7.21 4.12
CA ILE A 32 -6.11 5.82 4.20
C ILE A 32 -7.11 4.98 5.00
N HIS A 33 -7.82 4.09 4.31
CA HIS A 33 -8.83 3.21 4.92
C HIS A 33 -8.21 1.96 5.55
N SER A 34 -7.20 1.39 4.90
CA SER A 34 -6.58 0.14 5.37
C SER A 34 -5.23 -0.06 4.71
N ILE A 35 -4.29 -0.62 5.47
CA ILE A 35 -3.00 -1.12 4.98
C ILE A 35 -2.90 -2.56 5.44
N ASN A 36 -2.78 -3.49 4.48
CA ASN A 36 -2.60 -4.91 4.76
C ASN A 36 -1.27 -5.37 4.20
N VAL A 37 -0.54 -6.18 4.96
CA VAL A 37 0.73 -6.77 4.56
C VAL A 37 0.64 -8.28 4.65
N TYR A 38 0.99 -8.95 3.57
CA TYR A 38 0.97 -10.38 3.43
C TYR A 38 2.34 -10.87 3.01
N ARG A 39 2.63 -12.12 3.36
CA ARG A 39 3.82 -12.82 2.90
C ARG A 39 3.35 -13.96 2.02
N ASP A 40 3.82 -13.97 0.78
CA ASP A 40 3.58 -15.05 -0.15
C ASP A 40 4.86 -15.89 -0.32
N ASN A 41 4.69 -17.20 -0.35
CA ASN A 41 5.78 -18.18 -0.47
C ASN A 41 5.65 -19.00 -1.76
N VAL A 42 4.99 -18.47 -2.79
CA VAL A 42 4.79 -19.17 -4.06
C VAL A 42 6.12 -19.26 -4.83
N ALA A 43 6.46 -20.48 -5.28
CA ALA A 43 7.54 -20.76 -6.21
C ALA A 43 8.97 -20.38 -5.75
N GLN A 44 9.37 -20.81 -4.55
CA GLN A 44 10.75 -20.75 -4.01
C GLN A 44 11.33 -19.36 -3.72
N ASN A 45 10.66 -18.27 -4.11
CA ASN A 45 10.99 -16.91 -3.70
C ASN A 45 9.99 -16.43 -2.63
N ILE A 46 10.50 -15.76 -1.61
CA ILE A 46 9.67 -15.11 -0.60
C ILE A 46 9.35 -13.71 -1.11
N GLU A 47 8.06 -13.43 -1.30
CA GLU A 47 7.58 -12.11 -1.68
C GLU A 47 6.73 -11.51 -0.57
N TRP A 48 6.93 -10.23 -0.32
CA TRP A 48 6.13 -9.42 0.59
C TRP A 48 5.16 -8.59 -0.24
N ILE A 49 3.87 -8.71 0.05
CA ILE A 49 2.79 -8.03 -0.68
C ILE A 49 2.13 -7.04 0.26
N GLY A 50 2.04 -5.79 -0.18
CA GLY A 50 1.37 -4.70 0.53
C GLY A 50 0.14 -4.25 -0.24
N CYS A 51 -0.96 -4.03 0.46
CA CYS A 51 -2.20 -3.53 -0.11
C CYS A 51 -2.67 -2.31 0.68
N VAL A 52 -2.70 -1.14 0.03
CA VAL A 52 -3.21 0.10 0.60
C VAL A 52 -4.54 0.42 -0.05
N ILE A 53 -5.60 0.47 0.76
CA ILE A 53 -6.93 0.93 0.35
C ILE A 53 -7.04 2.38 0.79
N TYR A 54 -7.24 3.27 -0.17
CA TYR A 54 -7.28 4.70 0.06
C TYR A 54 -8.42 5.35 -0.74
N GLN A 55 -8.78 6.55 -0.36
CA GLN A 55 -9.73 7.38 -1.08
C GLN A 55 -9.16 8.78 -1.07
N ARG A 56 -8.83 9.29 -2.25
CA ARG A 56 -8.48 10.70 -2.38
C ARG A 56 -9.76 11.48 -2.48
N ASP A 57 -9.94 12.44 -1.60
CA ASP A 57 -10.95 13.45 -1.84
C ASP A 57 -10.38 14.36 -2.92
N GLU A 58 -10.89 14.24 -4.14
CA GLU A 58 -10.70 15.28 -5.16
C GLU A 58 -11.38 16.53 -4.61
N TYR A 59 -10.67 17.30 -3.78
CA TYR A 59 -11.02 18.68 -3.51
C TYR A 59 -11.02 19.36 -4.86
N GLN A 60 -12.22 19.51 -5.45
CA GLN A 60 -12.41 20.40 -6.58
C GLN A 60 -11.98 21.79 -6.10
N GLU A 61 -10.91 22.31 -6.68
CA GLU A 61 -10.49 23.71 -6.54
C GLU A 61 -11.64 24.68 -6.83
#